data_AF-A0A920KQN7-F1
#
_entry.id   AF-A0A920KQN7-F1
#
_cell.length_a   1.000
_cell.length_b   1.000
_cell.length_c   1.000
_cell.angle_alpha   90.00
_cell.angle_beta   90.00
_cell.angle_gamma   90.00
#
_symmetry.space_group_name_H-M   'P 1'
#
loop_
_entity.id
_entity.type
_entity.pdbx_description
1 polymer ?
#
loop_
_entity_poly.entity_id
_entity_poly.type
_entity_poly.pdbx_seq_one_letter_code
_entity_poly.pdbx_strand_id
1 'polypeptide(L)'
;MAACRGDLETDPDNPRLQYQLARAIVYHADRHGTSYEEGMVYLAQSAAAGHTQAMFVYGLMLSRESRACEAAPWKRRAAEAGHKSARLAYVDNAVGGRWSDCGVVLDADLMAGFLDAAADQVSGYYENMLLGALRRELAGLTSP
;
A
#
# COMPACT_ATOMS: atom_id res chain seq x y z
N MET A 1 7.78 21.51 7.05
CA MET A 1 7.57 20.52 8.14
C MET A 1 7.08 21.17 9.43
N ALA A 2 7.54 22.37 9.82
CA ALA A 2 7.11 23.05 11.06
C ALA A 2 5.58 23.20 11.21
N ALA A 3 4.87 23.60 10.15
CA ALA A 3 3.40 23.71 10.19
C ALA A 3 2.71 22.37 10.50
N CYS A 4 3.06 21.28 9.78
CA CYS A 4 2.50 19.96 10.04
C CYS A 4 2.80 19.43 11.45
N ARG A 5 3.95 19.82 12.02
CA ARG A 5 4.30 19.47 13.42
C ARG A 5 3.42 20.24 14.39
N GLY A 6 3.23 21.54 14.20
CA GLY A 6 2.32 22.35 15.02
C GLY A 6 0.87 21.84 14.99
N ASP A 7 0.38 21.43 13.81
CA ASP A 7 -0.96 20.86 13.71
C ASP A 7 -1.08 19.54 14.52
N LEU A 8 -0.06 18.68 14.47
CA LEU A 8 -0.02 17.43 15.26
C LEU A 8 0.14 17.65 16.77
N GLU A 9 0.72 18.76 17.22
CA GLU A 9 0.73 19.09 18.65
C GLU A 9 -0.70 19.33 19.18
N THR A 10 -1.59 19.85 18.32
CA THR A 10 -2.99 20.12 18.69
C THR A 10 -3.90 18.91 18.52
N ASP A 11 -3.61 18.03 17.56
CA ASP A 11 -4.39 16.82 17.29
C ASP A 11 -3.46 15.64 16.93
N PRO A 12 -2.78 15.04 17.95
CA PRO A 12 -1.72 14.05 17.74
C PRO A 12 -2.19 12.76 17.06
N ASP A 13 -3.46 12.41 17.26
CA ASP A 13 -4.06 11.16 16.78
C ASP A 13 -4.71 11.32 15.41
N ASN A 14 -4.63 12.50 14.79
CA ASN A 14 -5.24 12.74 13.50
C ASN A 14 -4.57 11.93 12.38
N PRO A 15 -5.24 10.92 11.80
CA PRO A 15 -4.63 10.05 10.81
C PRO A 15 -4.15 10.82 9.57
N ARG A 16 -4.87 11.87 9.17
CA ARG A 16 -4.52 12.66 7.98
C ARG A 16 -3.28 13.50 8.23
N LEU A 17 -3.17 14.16 9.40
CA LEU A 17 -2.00 14.96 9.73
C LEU A 17 -0.75 14.09 9.89
N GLN A 18 -0.88 12.94 10.57
CA GLN A 18 0.18 11.93 10.67
C GLN A 18 0.68 11.52 9.29
N TYR A 19 -0.23 11.17 8.36
CA TYR A 19 0.14 10.81 6.99
C TYR A 19 0.86 11.95 6.24
N GLN A 20 0.37 13.18 6.39
CA GLN A 20 0.95 14.34 5.72
C GLN A 20 2.37 14.63 6.19
N LEU A 21 2.61 14.62 7.51
CA LEU A 21 3.95 14.79 8.07
C LEU A 21 4.86 13.63 7.64
N ALA A 22 4.39 12.40 7.76
CA ALA A 22 5.15 11.22 7.40
C ALA A 22 5.64 11.27 5.95
N ARG A 23 4.74 11.60 5.01
CA ARG A 23 5.06 11.73 3.60
C ARG A 23 6.08 12.85 3.34
N ALA A 24 5.99 13.97 4.05
CA ALA A 24 6.97 15.05 3.93
C ALA A 24 8.37 14.61 4.40
N ILE A 25 8.45 13.86 5.50
CA ILE A 25 9.71 13.30 6.02
C ILE A 25 10.30 12.30 5.02
N VAL A 26 9.51 11.32 4.54
CA VAL A 26 9.98 10.30 3.58
C VAL A 26 10.49 10.94 2.29
N TYR A 27 9.78 11.93 1.74
CA TYR A 27 10.23 12.60 0.52
C TYR A 27 11.44 13.51 0.70
N HIS A 28 11.64 14.06 1.89
CA HIS A 28 12.86 14.78 2.23
C HIS A 28 14.03 13.80 2.33
N ALA A 29 13.83 12.68 3.04
CA ALA A 29 14.79 11.60 3.15
C ALA A 29 15.26 11.06 1.79
N ASP A 30 14.32 10.71 0.90
CA ASP A 30 14.64 10.20 -0.45
C ASP A 30 15.46 11.20 -1.29
N ARG A 31 15.23 12.51 -1.14
CA ARG A 31 15.97 13.55 -1.89
C ARG A 31 17.34 13.87 -1.32
N HIS A 32 17.51 13.75 -0.01
CA HIS A 32 18.68 14.23 0.70
C HIS A 32 19.54 13.11 1.30
N GLY A 33 19.16 11.84 1.10
CA GLY A 33 19.85 10.70 1.70
C GLY A 33 19.82 10.72 3.23
N THR A 34 18.75 11.27 3.82
CA THR A 34 18.57 11.33 5.28
C THR A 34 17.65 10.21 5.76
N SER A 35 17.58 9.98 7.07
CA SER A 35 16.71 8.93 7.63
C SER A 35 15.23 9.27 7.45
N TYR A 36 14.42 8.26 7.13
CA TYR A 36 12.96 8.33 7.10
C TYR A 36 12.29 7.58 8.27
N GLU A 37 13.05 7.16 9.29
CA GLU A 37 12.53 6.39 10.44
C GLU A 37 11.38 7.12 11.15
N GLU A 38 11.54 8.43 11.39
CA GLU A 38 10.46 9.22 11.98
C GLU A 38 9.21 9.22 11.10
N GLY A 39 9.38 9.30 9.77
CA GLY A 39 8.27 9.19 8.82
C GLY A 39 7.59 7.82 8.89
N MET A 40 8.35 6.75 9.13
CA MET A 40 7.79 5.40 9.29
C MET A 40 6.93 5.26 10.53
N VAL A 41 7.27 5.93 11.63
CA VAL A 41 6.45 5.96 12.86
C VAL A 41 5.08 6.57 12.56
N TYR A 42 5.05 7.76 11.95
CA TYR A 42 3.78 8.43 11.63
C TYR A 42 2.98 7.70 10.54
N LEU A 43 3.65 7.05 9.58
CA LEU A 43 2.98 6.20 8.59
C LEU A 43 2.28 5.00 9.27
N ALA A 44 2.96 4.34 10.21
CA ALA A 44 2.41 3.22 10.95
C ALA A 44 1.20 3.64 11.80
N GLN A 45 1.31 4.77 12.52
CA GLN A 45 0.21 5.32 13.32
C GLN A 45 -1.01 5.63 12.46
N SER A 46 -0.80 6.36 11.35
CA SER A 46 -1.88 6.72 10.42
C SER A 46 -2.55 5.51 9.78
N ALA A 47 -1.75 4.51 9.40
CA ALA A 47 -2.24 3.25 8.86
C ALA A 47 -3.07 2.47 9.91
N ALA A 48 -2.59 2.39 11.15
CA ALA A 48 -3.30 1.75 12.25
C ALA A 48 -4.63 2.46 12.57
N ALA A 49 -4.67 3.79 12.45
CA ALA A 49 -5.86 4.61 12.64
C ALA A 49 -6.87 4.57 11.46
N GLY A 50 -6.65 3.73 10.44
CA GLY A 50 -7.63 3.53 9.38
C GLY A 50 -7.38 4.34 8.10
N HIS A 51 -6.32 5.15 8.03
CA HIS A 51 -6.08 6.00 6.86
C HIS A 51 -5.64 5.17 5.65
N THR A 52 -6.56 4.97 4.71
CA THR A 52 -6.41 4.11 3.54
C THR A 52 -5.13 4.37 2.73
N GLN A 53 -4.80 5.64 2.47
CA GLN A 53 -3.57 6.00 1.75
C GLN A 53 -2.32 5.66 2.56
N ALA A 54 -2.37 5.80 3.89
CA ALA A 54 -1.21 5.50 4.74
C ALA A 54 -0.99 4.00 4.84
N MET A 55 -2.03 3.18 4.91
CA MET A 55 -1.92 1.72 4.84
C MET A 55 -1.17 1.27 3.57
N PHE A 56 -1.54 1.83 2.42
CA PHE A 56 -0.86 1.52 1.16
C PHE A 56 0.60 1.95 1.16
N VAL A 57 0.88 3.20 1.56
CA VAL A 57 2.25 3.74 1.57
C VAL A 57 3.12 3.03 2.61
N TYR A 58 2.59 2.73 3.79
CA TYR A 58 3.33 1.99 4.82
C TYR A 58 3.69 0.58 4.34
N GLY A 59 2.74 -0.13 3.70
CA GLY A 59 3.04 -1.42 3.07
C GLY A 59 4.09 -1.32 1.95
N LEU A 60 4.10 -0.24 1.16
CA LEU A 60 5.16 0.01 0.19
C LEU A 60 6.53 0.21 0.85
N MET A 61 6.59 1.00 1.92
CA MET A 61 7.85 1.27 2.63
C MET A 61 8.39 0.02 3.33
N LEU A 62 7.54 -0.78 3.97
CA LEU A 62 7.92 -2.09 4.52
C LEU A 62 8.52 -3.00 3.44
N SER A 63 7.93 -3.00 2.24
CA SER A 63 8.47 -3.78 1.12
C SER A 63 9.84 -3.26 0.65
N ARG A 64 10.09 -1.95 0.74
CA ARG A 64 11.41 -1.33 0.45
C ARG A 64 12.47 -1.71 1.49
N GLU A 65 12.07 -1.93 2.74
CA GLU A 65 12.93 -2.39 3.84
C GLU A 65 13.12 -3.93 3.86
N SER A 66 12.77 -4.64 2.78
CA SER A 66 12.79 -6.11 2.72
C SER A 66 11.88 -6.80 3.73
N ARG A 67 10.88 -6.09 4.27
CA ARG A 67 9.88 -6.59 5.23
C ARG A 67 8.57 -6.94 4.52
N ALA A 68 8.68 -7.74 3.45
CA ALA A 68 7.56 -8.06 2.57
C ALA A 68 6.38 -8.76 3.29
N CYS A 69 6.68 -9.63 4.26
CA CYS A 69 5.65 -10.33 5.03
C CYS A 69 4.83 -9.38 5.92
N GLU A 70 5.48 -8.38 6.52
CA GLU A 70 4.78 -7.35 7.29
C GLU A 70 3.97 -6.40 6.39
N ALA A 71 4.39 -6.21 5.14
CA ALA A 71 3.69 -5.37 4.18
C ALA A 71 2.33 -5.94 3.71
N ALA A 72 2.22 -7.27 3.62
CA ALA A 72 1.05 -7.96 3.08
C ALA A 72 -0.27 -7.55 3.74
N PRO A 73 -0.43 -7.59 5.09
CA PRO A 73 -1.69 -7.21 5.73
C PRO A 73 -2.05 -5.73 5.50
N TRP A 74 -1.08 -4.81 5.45
CA TRP A 74 -1.36 -3.39 5.20
C TRP A 74 -1.82 -3.12 3.76
N LYS A 75 -1.18 -3.77 2.78
CA LYS A 75 -1.59 -3.69 1.37
C LYS A 75 -3.00 -4.28 1.18
N ARG A 76 -3.32 -5.40 1.85
CA ARG A 76 -4.67 -6.00 1.84
C ARG A 76 -5.71 -5.04 2.41
N ARG A 77 -5.49 -4.49 3.61
CA ARG A 77 -6.42 -3.54 4.24
C ARG A 77 -6.68 -2.31 3.37
N ALA A 78 -5.65 -1.78 2.72
CA ALA A 78 -5.80 -0.67 1.77
C ALA A 78 -6.65 -1.06 0.54
N ALA A 79 -6.45 -2.27 0.01
CA ALA A 79 -7.23 -2.79 -1.12
C ALA A 79 -8.71 -3.00 -0.76
N GLU A 80 -8.98 -3.57 0.42
CA GLU A 80 -10.32 -3.74 0.99
C GLU A 80 -11.00 -2.39 1.23
N ALA A 81 -10.26 -1.38 1.70
CA ALA A 81 -10.73 -0.01 1.87
C ALA A 81 -10.90 0.78 0.56
N GLY A 82 -10.70 0.15 -0.59
CA GLY A 82 -11.02 0.72 -1.89
C GLY A 82 -9.92 1.49 -2.60
N HIS A 83 -8.68 1.40 -2.12
CA HIS A 83 -7.55 2.07 -2.76
C HIS A 83 -7.16 1.39 -4.08
N LYS A 84 -7.41 2.05 -5.22
CA LYS A 84 -7.11 1.55 -6.57
C LYS A 84 -5.74 0.88 -6.68
N SER A 85 -4.68 1.63 -6.37
CA SER A 85 -3.31 1.12 -6.54
C SER A 85 -2.98 0.01 -5.54
N ALA A 86 -3.70 -0.08 -4.41
CA ALA A 86 -3.48 -1.15 -3.45
C ALA A 86 -4.10 -2.45 -3.94
N ARG A 87 -5.27 -2.38 -4.59
CA ARG A 87 -5.90 -3.54 -5.25
C ARG A 87 -4.98 -4.13 -6.31
N LEU A 88 -4.50 -3.30 -7.25
CA LEU A 88 -3.58 -3.74 -8.30
C LEU A 88 -2.27 -4.27 -7.70
N ALA A 89 -1.65 -3.51 -6.78
CA ALA A 89 -0.39 -3.92 -6.17
C ALA A 89 -0.53 -5.19 -5.32
N TYR A 90 -1.64 -5.39 -4.61
CA TYR A 90 -1.81 -6.60 -3.79
C TYR A 90 -1.77 -7.84 -4.67
N VAL A 91 -2.52 -7.83 -5.78
CA VAL A 91 -2.54 -8.95 -6.73
C VAL A 91 -1.18 -9.12 -7.38
N ASP A 92 -0.55 -8.04 -7.88
CA ASP A 92 0.80 -8.07 -8.46
C ASP A 92 1.85 -8.70 -7.53
N ASN A 93 1.87 -8.30 -6.25
CA ASN A 93 2.80 -8.86 -5.26
C ASN A 93 2.51 -10.35 -5.00
N ALA A 94 1.23 -10.74 -4.93
CA ALA A 94 0.82 -12.12 -4.72
C ALA A 94 1.21 -13.03 -5.88
N VAL A 95 0.81 -12.68 -7.11
CA VAL A 95 1.09 -13.48 -8.32
C VAL A 95 2.58 -13.50 -8.65
N GLY A 96 3.30 -12.41 -8.35
CA GLY A 96 4.76 -12.33 -8.48
C GLY A 96 5.53 -13.07 -7.36
N GLY A 97 4.85 -13.79 -6.47
CA GLY A 97 5.48 -14.62 -5.44
C GLY A 97 6.15 -13.83 -4.32
N ARG A 98 5.87 -12.52 -4.17
CA ARG A 98 6.50 -11.65 -3.14
C ARG A 98 6.24 -12.14 -1.71
N TRP A 99 5.20 -12.93 -1.51
CA TRP A 99 4.79 -13.47 -0.22
C TRP A 99 4.85 -14.99 -0.12
N SER A 100 5.56 -15.67 -1.04
CA SER A 100 5.67 -17.14 -1.05
C SER A 100 6.15 -17.71 0.28
N ASP A 101 7.08 -17.01 0.93
CA ASP A 101 7.73 -17.48 2.16
C ASP A 101 7.12 -16.89 3.44
N CYS A 102 6.00 -16.15 3.30
CA CYS A 102 5.41 -15.39 4.39
C CYS A 102 4.25 -16.09 5.10
N GLY A 103 3.82 -17.26 4.62
CA GLY A 103 2.63 -17.96 5.14
C GLY A 103 1.32 -17.17 4.93
N VAL A 104 1.31 -16.21 4.00
CA VAL A 104 0.11 -15.43 3.67
C VAL A 104 -0.82 -16.33 2.87
N VAL A 105 -2.06 -16.49 3.35
CA VAL A 105 -3.10 -17.20 2.60
C VAL A 105 -3.57 -16.29 1.46
N LEU A 106 -3.29 -16.71 0.23
CA LEU A 106 -3.73 -16.02 -0.98
C LEU A 106 -5.07 -16.60 -1.42
N ASP A 107 -6.08 -15.73 -1.49
CA ASP A 107 -7.43 -16.06 -1.92
C ASP A 107 -7.64 -15.52 -3.34
N ALA A 108 -7.81 -16.43 -4.30
CA ALA A 108 -7.95 -16.07 -5.71
C ALA A 108 -9.23 -15.30 -6.01
N ASP A 109 -10.33 -15.62 -5.32
CA ASP A 109 -11.62 -14.94 -5.51
C ASP A 109 -11.56 -13.52 -4.94
N LEU A 110 -10.93 -13.35 -3.78
CA LEU A 110 -10.64 -12.03 -3.22
C LEU A 110 -9.80 -11.18 -4.19
N MET A 111 -8.74 -11.77 -4.75
CA MET A 111 -7.88 -11.08 -5.71
C MET A 111 -8.63 -10.72 -7.00
N ALA A 112 -9.49 -11.60 -7.52
CA ALA A 112 -10.33 -11.30 -8.67
C ALA A 112 -11.28 -10.12 -8.37
N GLY A 113 -11.92 -10.13 -7.19
CA GLY A 113 -12.77 -9.03 -6.73
C GLY A 113 -12.03 -7.69 -6.63
N PHE A 114 -10.75 -7.70 -6.22
CA PHE A 114 -9.91 -6.50 -6.24
C PHE A 114 -9.67 -5.97 -7.67
N LEU A 115 -9.40 -6.85 -8.63
CA LEU A 115 -9.20 -6.45 -10.03
C LEU A 115 -10.49 -5.89 -10.64
N ASP A 116 -11.63 -6.51 -10.38
CA ASP A 116 -12.93 -6.04 -10.86
C ASP A 116 -13.29 -4.68 -10.27
N ALA A 117 -13.14 -4.51 -8.96
CA ALA A 117 -13.39 -3.21 -8.31
C ALA A 117 -12.38 -2.12 -8.71
N ALA A 118 -11.21 -2.47 -9.23
CA ALA A 118 -10.25 -1.52 -9.79
C ALA A 118 -10.61 -1.10 -11.23
N ALA A 119 -11.38 -1.92 -11.98
CA ALA A 119 -11.71 -1.68 -13.38
C ALA A 119 -12.45 -0.35 -13.60
N ASP A 120 -13.33 0.03 -12.67
CA ASP A 120 -14.07 1.31 -12.75
C ASP A 120 -13.19 2.54 -12.47
N GLN A 121 -12.00 2.34 -11.92
CA GLN A 121 -11.11 3.42 -11.46
C GLN A 121 -9.84 3.57 -12.32
N VAL A 122 -9.56 2.61 -13.21
CA VAL A 122 -8.45 2.69 -14.16
C VAL A 122 -8.89 3.45 -15.41
N SER A 123 -8.06 4.38 -15.88
CA SER A 123 -8.41 5.25 -17.02
C SER A 123 -7.27 5.44 -18.03
N GLY A 124 -6.06 4.98 -17.72
CA GLY A 124 -4.87 5.12 -18.58
C GLY A 124 -4.49 3.86 -19.35
N TYR A 125 -3.73 4.00 -20.44
CA TYR A 125 -3.22 2.88 -21.25
C TYR A 125 -2.45 1.85 -20.39
N TYR A 126 -1.47 2.32 -19.60
CA TYR A 126 -0.65 1.44 -18.77
C TYR A 126 -1.43 0.79 -17.63
N GLU A 127 -2.41 1.49 -17.06
CA GLU A 127 -3.27 0.93 -16.00
C GLU A 127 -4.15 -0.19 -16.54
N ASN A 128 -4.74 0.00 -17.73
CA ASN A 128 -5.52 -1.04 -18.41
C ASN A 128 -4.65 -2.24 -18.82
N MET A 129 -3.44 -1.98 -19.30
CA MET A 129 -2.47 -3.02 -19.65
C MET A 129 -2.10 -3.87 -18.42
N LEU A 130 -1.81 -3.22 -17.28
CA LEU A 130 -1.52 -3.90 -16.02
C LEU A 130 -2.71 -4.71 -15.52
N LEU A 131 -3.91 -4.12 -15.48
CA LEU A 131 -5.14 -4.81 -15.06
C LEU A 131 -5.38 -6.07 -15.91
N GLY A 132 -5.20 -5.97 -17.23
CA GLY A 132 -5.31 -7.11 -18.14
C GLY A 132 -4.25 -8.18 -17.92
N ALA A 133 -3.00 -7.79 -17.61
CA ALA A 133 -1.92 -8.72 -17.29
C ALA A 133 -2.22 -9.49 -15.99
N LEU A 134 -2.57 -8.79 -14.92
CA LEU A 134 -2.88 -9.38 -13.62
C LEU A 134 -4.06 -10.35 -13.69
N ARG A 135 -5.11 -10.04 -14.48
CA ARG A 135 -6.23 -10.96 -14.70
C ARG A 135 -5.78 -12.27 -15.35
N ARG A 136 -4.86 -12.23 -16.33
CA ARG A 136 -4.33 -13.43 -16.99
C ARG A 136 -3.45 -14.25 -16.06
N GLU A 137 -2.57 -13.60 -15.30
CA GLU A 137 -1.70 -14.29 -14.34
C GLU A 137 -2.51 -14.97 -13.25
N LEU A 138 -3.51 -14.29 -12.69
CA LEU A 138 -4.39 -14.86 -11.68
C LEU A 138 -5.21 -16.06 -12.21
N ALA A 139 -5.70 -15.98 -13.44
CA ALA A 139 -6.38 -17.12 -14.09
C ALA A 139 -5.44 -18.32 -14.30
N GLY A 140 -4.15 -18.07 -14.56
CA GLY A 140 -3.13 -19.12 -14.68
C GLY A 140 -2.88 -19.86 -13.36
N LEU A 141 -3.01 -19.20 -12.21
CA LEU A 141 -2.84 -19.83 -10.89
C LEU A 141 -4.02 -20.71 -10.45
N THR A 142 -5.20 -20.47 -11.02
CA THR A 142 -6.44 -21.21 -10.69
C THR A 142 -6.74 -22.33 -11.68
N SER A 143 -5.98 -22.41 -12.78
CA SER A 143 -6.08 -23.49 -13.76
C SER A 143 -5.32 -24.72 -13.24
N PRO A 144 -5.91 -25.93 -13.30
CA PRO A 144 -5.30 -27.17 -12.82
C PRO A 144 -4.10 -27.63 -13.64
#